data_AF-A0A2U3PGG6-F1
#
_entry.id   AF-A0A2U3PGG6-F1
#
_cell.length_a   1.000
_cell.length_b   1.000
_cell.length_c   1.000
_cell.angle_alpha   90.00
_cell.angle_beta   90.00
_cell.angle_gamma   90.00
#
_symmetry.space_group_name_H-M   'P 1'
#
loop_
_entity.id
_entity.type
_entity.pdbx_description
1 polymer ?
#
loop_
_entity_poly.entity_id
_entity_poly.type
_entity_poly.pdbx_seq_one_letter_code
_entity_poly.pdbx_strand_id
1 'polypeptide(L)'
;MKKLLSAIPLMFALAVVAMPGTVATAHADPIAFAPDWPVHPNHTEKTICSALQQGWSRRQIVAAAENANNSDLTGMDVDQAGERADALIDAARYADCPALNAS
;
A
#
# COMPACT_ATOMS: atom_id res chain seq x y z
N MET A 1 -63.13 -16.44 -12.57
CA MET A 1 -62.05 -17.04 -11.74
C MET A 1 -60.71 -16.70 -12.37
N LYS A 2 -59.69 -16.47 -11.53
CA LYS A 2 -58.50 -15.64 -11.79
C LYS A 2 -57.59 -16.16 -12.92
N LYS A 3 -57.06 -15.20 -13.69
CA LYS A 3 -56.10 -15.36 -14.80
C LYS A 3 -54.76 -15.91 -14.29
N LEU A 4 -54.28 -16.99 -14.91
CA LEU A 4 -52.97 -17.58 -14.64
C LEU A 4 -51.89 -16.67 -15.24
N LEU A 5 -51.13 -16.00 -14.38
CA LEU A 5 -49.91 -15.29 -14.76
C LEU A 5 -48.78 -16.32 -14.84
N SER A 6 -48.41 -16.67 -16.07
CA SER A 6 -47.22 -17.45 -16.39
C SER A 6 -45.97 -16.63 -16.05
N ALA A 7 -45.29 -16.99 -14.97
CA ALA A 7 -44.01 -16.40 -14.60
C ALA A 7 -42.91 -16.92 -15.53
N ILE A 8 -42.28 -16.00 -16.27
CA ILE A 8 -41.08 -16.26 -17.06
C ILE A 8 -39.88 -16.15 -16.09
N PRO A 9 -39.13 -17.23 -15.81
CA PRO A 9 -37.83 -17.08 -15.17
C PRO A 9 -36.85 -16.53 -16.22
N LEU A 10 -36.51 -15.25 -16.10
CA LEU A 10 -35.36 -14.69 -16.83
C LEU A 10 -34.08 -15.36 -16.30
N MET A 11 -33.48 -16.17 -17.16
CA MET A 11 -32.10 -16.62 -17.04
C MET A 11 -31.18 -15.40 -17.06
N PHE A 12 -30.54 -15.08 -15.93
CA PHE A 12 -29.32 -14.29 -15.94
C PHE A 12 -28.15 -15.24 -15.70
N ALA A 13 -27.60 -15.74 -16.80
CA ALA A 13 -26.26 -16.31 -16.80
C ALA A 13 -25.27 -15.19 -16.47
N LEU A 14 -24.72 -15.20 -15.26
CA LEU A 14 -23.57 -14.38 -14.90
C LEU A 14 -22.37 -14.87 -15.69
N ALA A 15 -22.17 -14.26 -16.85
CA ALA A 15 -20.91 -14.33 -17.58
C ALA A 15 -19.83 -13.69 -16.70
N VAL A 16 -19.02 -14.52 -16.06
CA VAL A 16 -17.79 -14.08 -15.40
C VAL A 16 -16.82 -13.76 -16.53
N VAL A 17 -16.79 -12.49 -16.94
CA VAL A 17 -15.77 -12.00 -17.86
C VAL A 17 -14.44 -12.14 -17.14
N ALA A 18 -13.67 -13.16 -17.53
CA ALA A 18 -12.27 -13.27 -17.18
C ALA A 18 -11.55 -12.06 -17.80
N MET A 19 -11.33 -11.02 -16.98
CA MET A 19 -10.54 -9.88 -17.40
C MET A 19 -9.11 -10.35 -17.70
N PRO A 20 -8.58 -10.11 -18.92
CA PRO A 20 -7.22 -10.48 -19.27
C PRO A 20 -6.29 -9.48 -18.60
N GLY A 21 -5.78 -9.86 -17.43
CA GLY A 21 -4.91 -9.01 -16.64
C GLY A 21 -4.65 -9.57 -15.26
N THR A 22 -4.54 -10.90 -15.15
CA THR A 22 -3.81 -11.51 -14.03
C THR A 22 -2.35 -11.11 -14.18
N VAL A 23 -2.02 -9.87 -13.84
CA VAL A 23 -0.74 -9.62 -13.21
C VAL A 23 -0.79 -10.46 -11.95
N ALA A 24 -0.03 -11.55 -11.94
CA ALA A 24 0.28 -12.22 -10.70
C ALA A 24 0.92 -11.14 -9.84
N THR A 25 0.14 -10.52 -8.95
CA THR A 25 0.69 -9.87 -7.78
C THR A 25 1.31 -11.01 -7.00
N ALA A 26 2.58 -11.32 -7.30
CA ALA A 26 3.45 -11.95 -6.33
C ALA A 26 3.17 -11.18 -5.04
N HIS A 27 2.61 -11.86 -4.05
CA HIS A 27 2.18 -11.22 -2.81
C HIS A 27 3.45 -10.68 -2.14
N ALA A 28 3.83 -9.46 -2.50
CA ALA A 28 4.80 -8.65 -1.82
C ALA A 28 4.37 -8.66 -0.36
N ASP A 29 5.21 -9.21 0.52
CA ASP A 29 4.93 -9.24 1.94
C ASP A 29 4.47 -7.84 2.39
N PRO A 30 3.37 -7.72 3.13
CA PRO A 30 2.86 -6.42 3.53
C PRO A 30 3.94 -5.68 4.31
N ILE A 31 4.32 -4.49 3.82
CA ILE A 31 5.24 -3.60 4.52
C ILE A 31 4.55 -3.10 5.79
N ALA A 32 5.20 -3.30 6.93
CA ALA A 32 4.72 -2.83 8.23
C ALA A 32 5.74 -1.87 8.84
N PHE A 33 5.29 -0.66 9.15
CA PHE A 33 6.03 0.30 9.96
C PHE A 33 5.78 0.03 11.44
N ALA A 34 6.81 0.22 12.26
CA ALA A 34 6.65 0.24 13.70
C ALA A 34 5.85 1.48 14.13
N PRO A 35 5.09 1.46 15.24
CA PRO A 35 4.31 2.62 15.66
C PRO A 35 5.13 3.88 15.97
N ASP A 36 6.41 3.68 16.33
CA ASP A 36 7.41 4.70 16.63
C ASP A 36 8.45 4.86 15.50
N TRP A 37 8.15 4.40 14.28
CA TRP A 37 9.06 4.48 13.13
C TRP A 37 9.76 5.84 12.93
N PRO A 38 9.15 7.03 13.19
CA PRO A 38 9.81 8.30 12.94
C PRO A 38 11.08 8.52 13.78
N VAL A 39 11.16 7.89 14.96
CA VAL A 39 12.30 8.04 15.88
C VAL A 39 13.44 7.06 15.56
N HIS A 40 13.21 6.10 14.64
CA HIS A 40 14.18 5.08 14.23
C HIS A 40 14.51 5.17 12.72
N PRO A 41 15.09 6.28 12.24
CA PRO A 41 15.24 6.56 10.80
C PRO A 41 16.00 5.45 10.06
N ASN A 42 17.11 4.94 10.60
CA ASN A 42 17.91 3.91 9.94
C ASN A 42 17.16 2.57 9.75
N HIS A 43 16.23 2.24 10.65
CA HIS A 43 15.40 1.04 10.50
C HIS A 43 14.28 1.31 9.48
N THR A 44 13.66 2.47 9.60
CA THR A 44 12.60 2.93 8.70
C THR A 44 13.07 3.02 7.26
N GLU A 45 14.26 3.56 7.00
CA GLU A 45 14.85 3.66 5.65
C GLU A 45 15.00 2.27 4.99
N LYS A 46 15.39 1.24 5.75
CA LYS A 46 15.43 -0.15 5.25
C LYS A 46 14.05 -0.70 4.92
N THR A 47 13.06 -0.45 5.78
CA THR A 47 11.67 -0.83 5.51
C THR A 47 11.14 -0.16 4.25
N ILE A 48 11.38 1.15 4.11
CA ILE A 48 11.05 1.93 2.91
C ILE A 48 11.77 1.36 1.70
N CYS A 49 13.05 1.00 1.84
CA CYS A 49 13.82 0.43 0.75
C CYS A 49 13.25 -0.89 0.24
N SER A 50 12.86 -1.77 1.17
CA SER A 50 12.18 -3.02 0.85
C SER A 50 10.85 -2.75 0.14
N ALA A 51 10.08 -1.76 0.59
CA ALA A 51 8.81 -1.37 -0.04
C ALA A 51 9.02 -0.92 -1.50
N LEU A 52 10.02 -0.07 -1.73
CA LEU A 52 10.36 0.40 -3.07
C LEU A 52 10.80 -0.74 -4.00
N GLN A 53 11.62 -1.68 -3.51
CA GLN A 53 12.03 -2.87 -4.27
C GLN A 53 10.86 -3.80 -4.59
N GLN A 54 9.84 -3.83 -3.72
CA GLN A 54 8.59 -4.56 -3.94
C GLN A 54 7.60 -3.81 -4.85
N GLY A 55 7.98 -2.63 -5.37
CA GLY A 55 7.17 -1.85 -6.30
C GLY A 55 6.09 -0.98 -5.65
N TRP A 56 6.17 -0.75 -4.33
CA TRP A 56 5.26 0.19 -3.67
C TRP A 56 5.51 1.62 -4.16
N SER A 57 4.44 2.33 -4.47
CA SER A 57 4.54 3.74 -4.83
C SER A 57 4.85 4.60 -3.59
N ARG A 58 5.49 5.76 -3.81
CA ARG A 58 5.75 6.76 -2.77
C ARG A 58 4.50 7.06 -1.93
N ARG A 59 3.35 7.26 -2.56
CA ARG A 59 2.07 7.54 -1.88
C ARG A 59 1.62 6.38 -1.00
N GLN A 60 1.77 5.13 -1.44
CA GLN A 60 1.42 3.96 -0.62
C GLN A 60 2.31 3.84 0.61
N ILE A 61 3.60 4.15 0.46
CA ILE A 61 4.57 4.13 1.56
C ILE A 61 4.24 5.22 2.59
N VAL A 62 4.01 6.46 2.14
CA VAL A 62 3.62 7.59 3.01
C VAL A 62 2.33 7.26 3.76
N ALA A 63 1.29 6.80 3.05
CA ALA A 63 0.03 6.45 3.69
C ALA A 63 0.17 5.30 4.70
N ALA A 64 1.02 4.30 4.44
CA ALA A 64 1.28 3.23 5.40
C ALA A 64 2.01 3.74 6.65
N ALA A 65 2.96 4.67 6.48
CA ALA A 65 3.71 5.29 7.57
C ALA A 65 2.82 6.21 8.43
N GLU A 66 1.96 7.02 7.80
CA GLU A 66 0.93 7.84 8.45
C GLU A 66 0.00 6.98 9.30
N ASN A 67 -0.56 5.91 8.72
CA ASN A 67 -1.49 5.02 9.41
C ASN A 67 -0.83 4.25 10.57
N ALA A 68 0.47 3.99 10.50
CA ALA A 68 1.21 3.32 11.55
C ALA A 68 1.65 4.26 12.68
N ASN A 69 1.79 5.57 12.41
CA ASN A 69 2.32 6.52 13.38
C ASN A 69 1.43 6.59 14.63
N ASN A 70 2.06 6.40 15.79
CA ASN A 70 1.42 6.63 17.06
C ASN A 70 1.92 7.96 17.64
N SER A 71 1.07 8.99 17.58
CA SER A 71 1.38 10.34 18.08
C SER A 71 1.74 10.39 19.56
N ASP A 72 1.25 9.46 20.38
CA ASP A 72 1.58 9.41 21.81
C ASP A 72 3.04 8.98 22.05
N LEU A 73 3.63 8.25 21.10
CA LEU A 73 5.03 7.80 21.17
C LEU A 73 5.98 8.77 20.46
N THR A 74 5.52 9.41 19.39
CA THR A 74 6.38 10.19 18.49
C THR A 74 6.24 11.69 18.71
N GLY A 75 5.12 12.15 19.28
CA GLY A 75 4.76 13.56 19.35
C GLY A 75 4.44 14.19 17.99
N MET A 76 4.36 13.40 16.91
CA MET A 76 4.07 13.87 15.56
C MET A 76 2.60 13.63 15.21
N ASP A 77 1.96 14.65 14.66
CA ASP A 77 0.66 14.49 14.00
C ASP A 77 0.80 13.77 12.65
N VAL A 78 -0.33 13.49 12.01
CA VAL A 78 -0.38 12.71 10.75
C VAL A 78 0.34 13.45 9.62
N ASP A 79 0.18 14.77 9.52
CA ASP A 79 0.79 15.56 8.45
C ASP A 79 2.31 15.59 8.61
N GLN A 80 2.79 15.80 9.84
CA GLN A 80 4.22 15.73 10.18
C GLN A 80 4.80 14.34 9.93
N ALA A 81 4.06 13.28 10.25
CA ALA A 81 4.47 11.91 9.97
C ALA A 81 4.55 11.65 8.45
N GLY A 82 3.60 12.18 7.67
CA GLY A 82 3.61 12.09 6.22
C GLY A 82 4.82 12.80 5.60
N GLU A 83 5.08 14.04 6.00
CA GLU A 83 6.27 14.80 5.57
C GLU A 83 7.57 14.09 5.94
N ARG A 84 7.64 13.52 7.15
CA ARG A 84 8.81 12.77 7.60
C ARG A 84 9.01 11.50 6.78
N ALA A 85 7.94 10.76 6.46
CA ALA A 85 8.00 9.57 5.65
C ALA A 85 8.47 9.90 4.23
N ASP A 86 7.95 10.99 3.66
CA ASP A 86 8.33 11.49 2.35
C ASP A 86 9.84 11.80 2.26
N ALA A 87 10.37 12.51 3.26
CA ALA A 87 11.80 12.81 3.35
C ALA A 87 12.67 11.55 3.48
N LEU A 88 12.23 10.55 4.26
CA LEU A 88 12.96 9.29 4.40
C LEU A 88 12.89 8.42 3.14
N ILE A 89 11.87 8.57 2.29
CA ILE A 89 11.85 7.91 0.97
C ILE A 89 12.98 8.41 0.09
N ASP A 90 13.22 9.72 0.07
CA ASP A 90 14.36 10.26 -0.68
C ASP A 90 15.69 9.80 -0.09
N ALA A 91 15.84 9.84 1.23
CA ALA A 91 17.04 9.36 1.91
C ALA A 91 17.31 7.87 1.61
N ALA A 92 16.29 7.01 1.77
CA ALA A 92 16.40 5.58 1.53
C ALA A 92 16.80 5.25 0.08
N ARG A 93 16.24 5.97 -0.90
CA ARG A 93 16.63 5.79 -2.31
C ARG A 93 18.13 5.98 -2.49
N TYR A 94 18.71 7.05 -1.93
CA TYR A 94 20.13 7.36 -2.11
C TYR A 94 21.07 6.52 -1.24
N ALA A 95 20.72 6.30 0.02
CA ALA A 95 21.61 5.67 1.00
C ALA A 95 21.50 4.14 1.00
N ASP A 96 20.28 3.60 0.99
CA ASP A 96 20.02 2.19 1.30
C ASP A 96 19.52 1.36 0.11
N CYS A 97 19.08 2.01 -0.98
CA CYS A 97 18.60 1.35 -2.20
C CYS A 97 19.44 1.65 -3.46
N PRO A 98 20.76 1.42 -3.48
CA PRO A 98 21.59 1.75 -4.65
C PRO A 98 21.13 1.04 -5.93
N ALA A 99 20.53 -0.14 -5.82
CA ALA A 99 19.97 -0.90 -6.96
C ALA A 99 18.85 -0.16 -7.70
N LEU A 100 18.13 0.76 -7.04
CA LEU A 100 17.09 1.60 -7.65
C LEU A 100 17.65 2.90 -8.25
N ASN A 101 18.89 3.28 -7.93
CA ASN A 101 19.56 4.46 -8.49
C ASN A 101 20.39 4.15 -9.74
N ALA A 102 20.58 2.86 -10.06
CA ALA A 102 21.40 2.42 -11.20
C ALA A 102 20.62 2.38 -12.54
N SER A 103 19.50 3.10 -12.65
CA SER A 103 18.66 3.17 -13.87
C SER A 103 19.00 4.38 -14.73
#